data_AF-A0A6S7I0T1-F1
#
_entry.id   AF-A0A6S7I0T1-F1
#
_cell.length_a   1.000
_cell.length_b   1.000
_cell.length_c   1.000
_cell.angle_alpha   90.00
_cell.angle_beta   90.00
_cell.angle_gamma   90.00
#
_symmetry.space_group_name_H-M   'P 1'
#
loop_
_entity.id
_entity.type
_entity.pdbx_description
1 polymer ?
#
loop_
_entity_poly.entity_id
_entity_poly.type
_entity_poly.pdbx_seq_one_letter_code
_entity_poly.pdbx_strand_id
1 'polypeptide(L)'
;MAASSSEINLDGRLENFMQEVKTIEQRDSVLTSKQQIDRLLKPGSTYLNLNPFEVLMLPPESTPEQIKKQYRRLSILIHPDKNADDRDRAQNAFDELNKAYKLVNDEKEVVKVKEMINEGKALAEQKLSEKRKQARKEGKMTIEEDDPDVYTKYVRTTTIKLFADYELRRKHLEKRDTMERKRQREQEIKQEESVKKKKEWDKKWEVRKN
;
A
#
# COMPACT_ATOMS: atom_id res chain seq x y z
N MET A 1 6.94 -61.92 28.02
CA MET A 1 6.05 -60.84 27.55
C MET A 1 6.64 -59.51 28.01
N ALA A 2 7.41 -58.81 27.18
CA ALA A 2 8.11 -57.59 27.59
C ALA A 2 8.29 -56.62 26.40
N ALA A 3 7.21 -56.37 25.66
CA ALA A 3 7.20 -55.48 24.50
C ALA A 3 6.14 -54.36 24.62
N SER A 4 5.72 -53.99 25.83
CA SER A 4 4.58 -53.07 26.00
C SER A 4 4.89 -51.76 26.73
N SER A 5 6.11 -51.54 27.22
CA SER A 5 6.43 -50.38 28.06
C SER A 5 7.22 -49.28 27.31
N SER A 6 7.90 -49.65 26.22
CA SER A 6 8.73 -48.74 25.41
C SER A 6 7.97 -48.09 24.26
N GLU A 7 6.98 -48.76 23.67
CA GLU A 7 6.17 -48.23 22.55
C GLU A 7 5.23 -47.11 23.02
N ILE A 8 4.63 -47.24 24.21
CA ILE A 8 3.69 -46.25 24.78
C ILE A 8 4.38 -44.88 25.04
N ASN A 9 5.70 -44.87 25.25
CA ASN A 9 6.48 -43.65 25.49
C ASN A 9 6.93 -42.95 24.19
N LEU A 10 6.96 -43.68 23.06
CA LEU A 10 7.28 -43.09 21.75
C LEU A 10 6.08 -42.30 21.18
N ASP A 11 4.86 -42.81 21.35
CA ASP A 11 3.64 -42.16 20.87
C ASP A 11 3.41 -40.80 21.54
N GLY A 12 3.55 -40.73 22.87
CA GLY A 12 3.45 -39.45 23.59
C GLY A 12 4.58 -38.46 23.24
N ARG A 13 5.77 -38.95 22.89
CA ARG A 13 6.89 -38.10 22.45
C ARG A 13 6.69 -37.58 21.02
N LEU A 14 6.10 -38.40 20.15
CA LEU A 14 5.73 -38.02 18.79
C LEU A 14 4.54 -37.05 18.77
N GLU A 15 3.52 -37.26 19.62
CA GLU A 15 2.42 -36.31 19.80
C GLU A 15 2.92 -34.94 20.29
N ASN A 16 3.78 -34.92 21.31
CA ASN A 16 4.38 -33.69 21.79
C ASN A 16 5.22 -33.00 20.71
N PHE A 17 5.99 -33.78 19.93
CA PHE A 17 6.76 -33.25 18.80
C PHE A 17 5.85 -32.69 17.70
N MET A 18 4.78 -33.39 17.32
CA MET A 18 3.82 -32.93 16.32
C MET A 18 3.08 -31.68 16.78
N GLN A 19 2.78 -31.58 18.08
CA GLN A 19 2.14 -30.42 18.67
C GLN A 19 3.11 -29.23 18.74
N GLU A 20 4.38 -29.48 19.05
CA GLU A 20 5.45 -28.49 19.00
C GLU A 20 5.68 -28.00 17.56
N VAL A 21 5.82 -28.90 16.59
CA VAL A 21 5.91 -28.57 15.15
C VAL A 21 4.70 -27.75 14.71
N LYS A 22 3.47 -28.14 15.07
CA LYS A 22 2.25 -27.39 14.72
C LYS A 22 2.22 -26.00 15.37
N THR A 23 2.74 -25.85 16.58
CA THR A 23 2.89 -24.53 17.22
C THR A 23 4.01 -23.69 16.62
N ILE A 24 5.08 -24.33 16.15
CA ILE A 24 6.18 -23.69 15.41
C ILE A 24 5.67 -23.26 14.04
N GLU A 25 4.99 -24.11 13.29
CA GLU A 25 4.32 -23.77 12.03
C GLU A 25 3.26 -22.68 12.22
N GLN A 26 2.53 -22.65 13.33
CA GLN A 26 1.61 -21.55 13.67
C GLN A 26 2.34 -20.27 14.09
N ARG A 27 3.52 -20.35 14.69
CA ARG A 27 4.40 -19.20 14.99
C ARG A 27 5.05 -18.65 13.73
N ASP A 28 5.56 -19.53 12.88
CA ASP A 28 6.21 -19.23 11.59
C ASP A 28 5.19 -18.86 10.51
N SER A 29 3.92 -19.27 10.69
CA SER A 29 2.74 -18.76 9.97
C SER A 29 2.55 -17.25 10.19
N VAL A 30 3.13 -16.69 11.25
CA VAL A 30 3.12 -15.27 11.56
C VAL A 30 4.48 -14.71 11.19
N LEU A 31 4.51 -13.78 10.22
CA LEU A 31 5.75 -13.08 9.88
C LEU A 31 6.38 -12.50 11.16
N THR A 32 7.67 -12.80 11.35
CA THR A 32 8.52 -12.22 12.40
C THR A 32 8.58 -10.70 12.28
N SER A 33 8.99 -10.00 13.35
CA SER A 33 9.15 -8.55 13.33
C SER A 33 10.01 -8.05 12.17
N LYS A 34 11.15 -8.71 11.91
CA LYS A 34 12.03 -8.40 10.78
C LYS A 34 11.34 -8.61 9.44
N GLN A 35 10.65 -9.73 9.24
CA GLN A 35 9.91 -10.01 8.01
C GLN A 35 8.78 -8.99 7.78
N GLN A 36 8.11 -8.52 8.84
CA GLN A 36 7.10 -7.47 8.72
C GLN A 36 7.69 -6.13 8.30
N ILE A 37 8.83 -5.73 8.89
CA ILE A 37 9.56 -4.52 8.51
C ILE A 37 10.02 -4.64 7.04
N ASP A 38 10.62 -5.76 6.67
CA ASP A 38 11.07 -6.04 5.30
C ASP A 38 9.90 -5.98 4.30
N ARG A 39 8.74 -6.54 4.64
CA ARG A 39 7.54 -6.50 3.78
C ARG A 39 7.10 -5.07 3.47
N LEU A 40 7.11 -4.19 4.47
CA LEU A 40 6.64 -2.80 4.34
C LEU A 40 7.67 -1.87 3.69
N LEU A 41 8.95 -2.23 3.74
CA LEU A 41 10.06 -1.40 3.24
C LEU A 41 10.80 -1.98 2.03
N LYS A 42 10.40 -3.15 1.51
CA LYS A 42 11.04 -3.73 0.33
C LYS A 42 10.93 -2.81 -0.89
N PRO A 43 11.85 -2.91 -1.85
CA PRO A 43 11.72 -2.22 -3.14
C PRO A 43 10.34 -2.47 -3.76
N GLY A 44 9.69 -1.39 -4.20
CA GLY A 44 8.33 -1.42 -4.74
C GLY A 44 7.21 -1.36 -3.69
N SER A 45 7.52 -1.35 -2.39
CA SER A 45 6.50 -1.18 -1.34
C SER A 45 5.76 0.14 -1.43
N THR A 46 6.35 1.19 -2.01
CA THR A 46 5.71 2.50 -2.22
C THR A 46 4.35 2.38 -2.91
N TYR A 47 4.21 1.50 -3.91
CA TYR A 47 2.95 1.31 -4.63
C TYR A 47 2.07 0.23 -3.99
N LEU A 48 2.70 -0.80 -3.39
CA LEU A 48 1.98 -1.84 -2.65
C LEU A 48 1.23 -1.26 -1.44
N ASN A 49 1.88 -0.35 -0.71
CA ASN A 49 1.38 0.23 0.52
C ASN A 49 0.28 1.27 0.28
N LEU A 50 0.04 1.69 -0.97
CA LEU A 50 -1.09 2.57 -1.31
C LEU A 50 -2.44 1.90 -1.02
N ASN A 51 -2.50 0.57 -1.08
CA ASN A 51 -3.67 -0.17 -0.63
C ASN A 51 -3.53 -0.49 0.87
N PRO A 52 -4.33 0.12 1.76
CA PRO A 52 -4.19 -0.08 3.19
C PRO A 52 -4.56 -1.49 3.66
N PHE A 53 -5.42 -2.20 2.92
CA PHE A 53 -5.79 -3.59 3.23
C PHE A 53 -4.62 -4.56 2.98
N GLU A 54 -3.77 -4.27 1.99
CA GLU A 54 -2.52 -5.00 1.77
C GLU A 54 -1.52 -4.76 2.91
N VAL A 55 -1.40 -3.52 3.38
CA VAL A 55 -0.56 -3.16 4.54
C VAL A 55 -1.04 -3.89 5.79
N LEU A 56 -2.35 -3.90 6.04
CA LEU A 56 -2.94 -4.57 7.21
C LEU A 56 -3.01 -6.09 7.08
N MET A 57 -2.78 -6.65 5.88
CA MET A 57 -2.94 -8.08 5.58
C MET A 57 -4.36 -8.57 5.87
N LEU A 58 -5.36 -7.80 5.43
CA LEU A 58 -6.78 -8.07 5.65
C LEU A 58 -7.56 -7.99 4.33
N PRO A 59 -8.64 -8.76 4.18
CA PRO A 59 -9.56 -8.56 3.07
C PRO A 59 -10.31 -7.21 3.19
N PRO A 60 -10.67 -6.57 2.07
CA PRO A 60 -11.48 -5.33 2.03
C PRO A 60 -12.80 -5.40 2.81
N GLU A 61 -13.33 -6.61 2.98
CA GLU A 61 -14.60 -6.95 3.62
C GLU A 61 -14.45 -7.07 5.15
N SER A 62 -13.24 -6.87 5.70
CA SER A 62 -12.98 -6.94 7.13
C SER A 62 -13.76 -5.90 7.93
N THR A 63 -14.19 -6.28 9.13
CA THR A 63 -14.91 -5.40 10.05
C THR A 63 -13.95 -4.40 10.74
N PRO A 64 -14.46 -3.26 11.26
CA PRO A 64 -13.66 -2.30 12.02
C PRO A 64 -12.92 -2.94 13.21
N GLU A 65 -13.54 -3.92 13.88
CA GLU A 65 -12.93 -4.65 15.00
C GLU A 65 -11.74 -5.50 14.54
N GLN A 66 -11.87 -6.20 13.40
CA GLN A 66 -10.80 -6.99 12.81
C GLN A 66 -9.63 -6.10 12.40
N ILE A 67 -9.92 -4.95 11.76
CA ILE A 67 -8.93 -3.94 11.37
C ILE A 67 -8.17 -3.44 12.60
N LYS A 68 -8.89 -3.03 13.66
CA LYS A 68 -8.29 -2.53 14.90
C LYS A 68 -7.44 -3.60 15.60
N LYS A 69 -7.90 -4.84 15.65
CA LYS A 69 -7.16 -5.97 16.23
C LYS A 69 -5.86 -6.23 15.48
N GLN A 70 -5.92 -6.24 14.15
CA GLN A 70 -4.76 -6.51 13.30
C GLN A 70 -3.76 -5.37 13.34
N TYR A 71 -4.23 -4.11 13.33
CA TYR A 71 -3.37 -2.94 13.51
C TYR A 71 -2.58 -3.01 14.81
N ARG A 72 -3.24 -3.35 15.94
CA ARG A 72 -2.56 -3.51 17.25
C ARG A 72 -1.50 -4.61 17.20
N ARG A 73 -1.82 -5.75 16.59
CA ARG A 73 -0.87 -6.87 16.45
C ARG A 73 0.36 -6.47 15.65
N LEU A 74 0.17 -5.86 14.47
CA LEU A 74 1.28 -5.42 13.63
C LEU A 74 2.10 -4.32 14.29
N SER A 75 1.43 -3.37 14.96
CA SER A 75 2.08 -2.27 15.70
C SER A 75 3.04 -2.79 16.76
N ILE A 76 2.65 -3.84 17.51
CA ILE A 76 3.53 -4.46 18.51
C ILE A 76 4.73 -5.13 17.86
N LEU A 77 4.54 -5.81 16.72
CA LEU A 77 5.62 -6.50 16.02
C LEU A 77 6.68 -5.53 15.49
N ILE A 78 6.24 -4.41 14.90
CA ILE A 78 7.15 -3.45 14.23
C ILE A 78 7.47 -2.21 15.08
N HIS A 79 7.11 -2.19 16.36
CA HIS A 79 7.36 -1.02 17.22
C HIS A 79 8.87 -0.74 17.34
N PRO A 80 9.32 0.52 17.20
CA PRO A 80 10.75 0.88 17.27
C PRO A 80 11.42 0.51 18.60
N ASP A 81 10.69 0.57 19.72
CA ASP A 81 11.26 0.19 21.02
C ASP A 81 11.49 -1.32 21.18
N LYS A 82 10.75 -2.15 20.42
CA LYS A 82 10.92 -3.62 20.43
C LYS A 82 11.94 -4.10 19.40
N ASN A 83 12.29 -3.25 18.44
CA ASN A 83 13.24 -3.51 17.36
C ASN A 83 14.37 -2.47 17.44
N ALA A 84 15.02 -2.38 18.61
CA ALA A 84 16.02 -1.34 18.89
C ALA A 84 17.29 -1.49 18.02
N ASP A 85 17.57 -2.69 17.55
CA ASP A 85 18.64 -3.03 16.59
C ASP A 85 18.38 -2.49 15.18
N ASP A 86 17.11 -2.28 14.81
CA ASP A 86 16.70 -1.74 13.50
C ASP A 86 15.66 -0.61 13.67
N ARG A 87 15.93 0.30 14.62
CA ARG A 87 14.98 1.31 15.10
C ARG A 87 14.43 2.20 13.97
N ASP A 88 15.29 2.65 13.05
CA ASP A 88 14.91 3.56 11.96
C ASP A 88 13.98 2.87 10.95
N ARG A 89 14.29 1.62 10.57
CA ARG A 89 13.41 0.86 9.67
C ARG A 89 12.11 0.47 10.38
N ALA A 90 12.17 0.11 11.65
CA ALA A 90 10.98 -0.14 12.46
C ALA A 90 10.06 1.09 12.50
N GLN A 91 10.61 2.29 12.72
CA GLN A 91 9.86 3.55 12.69
C GLN A 91 9.23 3.79 11.31
N ASN A 92 10.00 3.66 10.23
CA ASN A 92 9.48 3.84 8.87
C ASN A 92 8.35 2.85 8.55
N ALA A 93 8.50 1.58 8.93
CA ALA A 93 7.46 0.56 8.76
C ALA A 93 6.22 0.87 9.60
N PHE A 94 6.41 1.34 10.83
CA PHE A 94 5.33 1.78 11.72
C PHE A 94 4.55 2.95 11.11
N ASP A 95 5.23 3.91 10.50
CA ASP A 95 4.59 5.05 9.83
C ASP A 95 3.73 4.60 8.65
N GLU A 96 4.20 3.64 7.84
CA GLU A 96 3.42 3.04 6.75
C GLU A 96 2.17 2.31 7.27
N LEU A 97 2.31 1.54 8.35
CA LEU A 97 1.17 0.89 9.02
C LEU A 97 0.15 1.91 9.55
N ASN A 98 0.62 2.98 10.17
CA ASN A 98 -0.22 4.03 10.73
C ASN A 98 -0.96 4.82 9.63
N LYS A 99 -0.30 5.13 8.51
CA LYS A 99 -0.94 5.73 7.33
C LYS A 99 -2.07 4.84 6.82
N ALA A 100 -1.82 3.54 6.67
CA ALA A 100 -2.83 2.59 6.22
C ALA A 100 -4.03 2.53 7.19
N TYR A 101 -3.77 2.45 8.50
CA TYR A 101 -4.82 2.45 9.51
C TYR A 101 -5.68 3.71 9.47
N LYS A 102 -5.08 4.90 9.31
CA LYS A 102 -5.82 6.15 9.19
C LYS A 102 -6.79 6.15 8.01
N LEU A 103 -6.36 5.62 6.86
CA LEU A 103 -7.22 5.55 5.66
C LEU A 103 -8.44 4.64 5.86
N VAL A 104 -8.27 3.50 6.54
CA VAL A 104 -9.40 2.58 6.77
C VAL A 104 -10.25 2.95 7.98
N ASN A 105 -9.74 3.80 8.87
CA ASN A 105 -10.46 4.30 10.04
C ASN A 105 -11.28 5.56 9.73
N ASP A 106 -10.97 6.28 8.65
CA ASP A 106 -11.80 7.37 8.14
C ASP A 106 -12.90 6.82 7.22
N GLU A 107 -14.16 7.12 7.54
CA GLU A 107 -15.34 6.61 6.83
C GLU A 107 -15.38 7.02 5.35
N LYS A 108 -14.89 8.21 5.00
CA LYS A 108 -14.90 8.69 3.62
C LYS A 108 -13.76 8.08 2.82
N GLU A 109 -12.57 8.01 3.41
CA GLU A 109 -11.41 7.45 2.74
C GLU A 109 -11.54 5.94 2.56
N VAL A 110 -12.08 5.20 3.53
CA VAL A 110 -12.26 3.76 3.41
C VAL A 110 -13.24 3.41 2.28
N VAL A 111 -14.28 4.22 2.07
CA VAL A 111 -15.22 4.03 0.95
C VAL A 111 -14.49 4.19 -0.37
N LYS A 112 -13.72 5.27 -0.57
CA LYS A 112 -12.93 5.48 -1.80
C LYS A 112 -11.93 4.34 -2.03
N VAL A 113 -11.24 3.89 -0.99
CA VAL A 113 -10.31 2.77 -1.06
C VAL A 113 -11.04 1.50 -1.52
N LYS A 114 -12.21 1.20 -0.95
CA LYS A 114 -13.01 0.03 -1.35
C LYS A 114 -13.52 0.14 -2.78
N GLU A 115 -13.95 1.33 -3.21
CA GLU A 115 -14.35 1.60 -4.61
C GLU A 115 -13.19 1.36 -5.58
N MET A 116 -12.00 1.86 -5.28
CA MET A 116 -10.80 1.60 -6.08
C MET A 116 -10.45 0.10 -6.14
N ILE A 117 -10.62 -0.63 -5.03
CA ILE A 117 -10.39 -2.07 -5.02
C ILE A 117 -11.40 -2.80 -5.91
N ASN A 118 -12.67 -2.41 -5.86
CA ASN A 118 -13.72 -2.97 -6.71
C ASN A 118 -13.50 -2.64 -8.18
N GLU A 119 -13.07 -1.41 -8.50
CA GLU A 119 -12.65 -1.03 -9.86
C GLU A 119 -11.48 -1.90 -10.34
N GLY A 120 -10.48 -2.12 -9.49
CA GLY A 120 -9.36 -3.01 -9.79
C GLY A 120 -9.78 -4.46 -10.09
N LYS A 121 -10.74 -4.99 -9.31
CA LYS A 121 -11.36 -6.31 -9.55
C LYS A 121 -12.08 -6.34 -10.90
N ALA A 122 -12.93 -5.35 -11.19
CA ALA A 122 -13.68 -5.26 -12.45
C ALA A 122 -12.74 -5.14 -13.67
N LEU A 123 -11.68 -4.33 -13.56
CA LEU A 123 -10.66 -4.21 -14.62
C LEU A 123 -9.91 -5.52 -14.84
N ALA A 124 -9.63 -6.27 -13.77
CA ALA A 124 -9.01 -7.59 -13.89
C ALA A 124 -9.93 -8.54 -14.65
N GLU A 125 -11.20 -8.63 -14.28
CA GLU A 125 -12.21 -9.46 -14.94
C GLU A 125 -12.39 -9.10 -16.41
N GLN A 126 -12.45 -7.80 -16.74
CA GLN A 126 -12.54 -7.33 -18.12
C GLN A 126 -11.34 -7.81 -18.95
N LYS A 127 -10.12 -7.62 -18.44
CA LYS A 127 -8.89 -8.05 -19.11
C LYS A 127 -8.84 -9.57 -19.28
N LEU A 128 -9.27 -10.33 -18.28
CA LEU A 128 -9.33 -11.79 -18.36
C LEU A 128 -10.37 -12.24 -19.38
N SER A 129 -11.52 -11.58 -19.46
CA SER A 129 -12.54 -11.85 -20.49
C SER A 129 -11.98 -11.65 -21.90
N GLU A 130 -11.25 -10.56 -22.13
CA GLU A 130 -10.55 -10.30 -23.39
C GLU A 130 -9.47 -11.36 -23.68
N LYS A 131 -8.67 -11.73 -22.67
CA LYS A 131 -7.65 -12.78 -22.79
C LYS A 131 -8.25 -14.14 -23.15
N ARG A 132 -9.38 -14.52 -22.54
CA ARG A 132 -10.13 -15.74 -22.88
C ARG A 132 -10.68 -15.71 -24.31
N LYS A 133 -11.20 -14.57 -24.77
CA LYS A 133 -11.64 -14.40 -26.17
C LYS A 133 -10.49 -14.60 -27.14
N GLN A 134 -9.31 -14.06 -26.83
CA GLN A 134 -8.11 -14.21 -27.66
C GLN A 134 -7.59 -15.66 -27.64
N ALA A 135 -7.52 -16.29 -26.48
CA ALA A 135 -7.13 -17.70 -26.35
C ALA A 135 -8.01 -18.63 -27.21
N ARG A 136 -9.32 -18.40 -27.21
CA ARG A 136 -10.27 -19.14 -28.07
C ARG A 136 -9.99 -18.96 -29.57
N LYS A 137 -9.61 -17.77 -30.01
CA LYS A 137 -9.21 -17.52 -31.41
C LYS A 137 -7.92 -18.26 -31.79
N GLU A 138 -7.03 -18.45 -30.83
CA GLU A 138 -5.78 -19.22 -30.98
C GLU A 138 -5.97 -20.73 -30.77
N GLY A 139 -7.20 -21.21 -30.59
CA GLY A 139 -7.50 -22.63 -30.37
C GLY A 139 -7.19 -23.13 -28.96
N LYS A 140 -6.85 -22.25 -28.00
CA LYS A 140 -6.65 -22.60 -26.59
C LYS A 140 -7.98 -22.57 -25.83
N MET A 141 -8.25 -23.60 -25.02
CA MET A 141 -9.48 -23.70 -24.22
C MET A 141 -9.43 -22.97 -22.87
N THR A 142 -8.25 -22.91 -22.25
CA THR A 142 -8.05 -22.35 -20.91
C THR A 142 -6.99 -21.27 -20.92
N ILE A 143 -7.00 -20.42 -19.90
CA ILE A 143 -5.91 -19.49 -19.59
C ILE A 143 -5.28 -19.86 -18.24
N GLU A 144 -4.06 -19.39 -18.01
CA GLU A 144 -3.33 -19.64 -16.75
C GLU A 144 -4.10 -19.09 -15.53
N GLU A 145 -4.74 -17.93 -15.69
CA GLU A 145 -5.53 -17.26 -14.65
C GLU A 145 -6.92 -17.89 -14.41
N ASP A 146 -7.22 -19.04 -15.02
CA ASP A 146 -8.36 -19.85 -14.60
C ASP A 146 -8.04 -20.66 -13.31
N ASP A 147 -6.76 -20.82 -12.98
CA ASP A 147 -6.32 -21.32 -11.67
C ASP A 147 -6.67 -20.30 -10.55
N PRO A 148 -7.27 -20.72 -9.42
CA PRO A 148 -7.70 -19.80 -8.36
C PRO A 148 -6.59 -18.96 -7.72
N ASP A 149 -5.39 -19.53 -7.53
CA ASP A 149 -4.27 -18.84 -6.90
C ASP A 149 -3.67 -17.81 -7.86
N VAL A 150 -3.56 -18.19 -9.13
CA VAL A 150 -3.12 -17.28 -10.20
C VAL A 150 -4.15 -16.15 -10.39
N TYR A 151 -5.45 -16.46 -10.37
CA TYR A 151 -6.52 -15.46 -10.43
C TYR A 151 -6.40 -14.43 -9.30
N THR A 152 -6.23 -14.92 -8.07
CA THR A 152 -6.09 -14.06 -6.88
C THR A 152 -4.88 -13.13 -7.00
N LYS A 153 -3.75 -13.68 -7.46
CA LYS A 153 -2.53 -12.90 -7.72
C LYS A 153 -2.72 -11.88 -8.85
N TYR A 154 -3.46 -12.23 -9.90
CA TYR A 154 -3.73 -11.37 -11.04
C TYR A 154 -4.61 -10.18 -10.66
N VAL A 155 -5.71 -10.45 -9.94
CA VAL A 155 -6.60 -9.42 -9.39
C VAL A 155 -5.81 -8.49 -8.48
N ARG A 156 -5.06 -9.05 -7.52
CA ARG A 156 -4.20 -8.28 -6.61
C ARG A 156 -3.25 -7.35 -7.35
N THR A 157 -2.52 -7.88 -8.33
CA THR A 157 -1.55 -7.12 -9.13
C THR A 157 -2.23 -6.01 -9.95
N THR A 158 -3.41 -6.29 -10.50
CA THR A 158 -4.19 -5.31 -11.28
C THR A 158 -4.69 -4.17 -10.39
N THR A 159 -5.21 -4.49 -9.21
CA THR A 159 -5.63 -3.50 -8.21
C THR A 159 -4.44 -2.62 -7.78
N ILE A 160 -3.28 -3.20 -7.47
CA ILE A 160 -2.08 -2.42 -7.10
C ILE A 160 -1.69 -1.43 -8.20
N LYS A 161 -1.71 -1.86 -9.47
CA LYS A 161 -1.41 -0.98 -10.61
C LYS A 161 -2.39 0.19 -10.69
N LEU A 162 -3.68 -0.07 -10.44
CA LEU A 162 -4.69 0.99 -10.40
C LEU A 162 -4.37 2.02 -9.31
N PHE A 163 -4.07 1.59 -8.09
CA PHE A 163 -3.66 2.50 -7.01
C PHE A 163 -2.44 3.34 -7.39
N ALA A 164 -1.43 2.71 -8.01
CA ALA A 164 -0.24 3.42 -8.50
C ALA A 164 -0.57 4.47 -9.57
N ASP A 165 -1.43 4.13 -10.53
CA ASP A 165 -1.83 5.04 -11.62
C ASP A 165 -2.58 6.26 -11.09
N TYR A 166 -3.49 6.08 -10.13
CA TYR A 166 -4.21 7.17 -9.46
C TYR A 166 -3.25 8.08 -8.69
N GLU A 167 -2.31 7.51 -7.94
CA GLU A 167 -1.32 8.27 -7.18
C GLU A 167 -0.36 9.06 -8.08
N LEU A 168 0.10 8.46 -9.19
CA LEU A 168 0.90 9.14 -10.19
C LEU A 168 0.12 10.30 -10.82
N ARG A 169 -1.14 10.07 -11.20
CA ARG A 169 -2.01 11.10 -11.77
C ARG A 169 -2.23 12.25 -10.79
N ARG A 170 -2.47 11.96 -9.51
CA ARG A 170 -2.61 12.95 -8.44
C ARG A 170 -1.35 13.82 -8.33
N LYS A 171 -0.17 13.20 -8.22
CA LYS A 171 1.12 13.93 -8.16
C LYS A 171 1.38 14.78 -9.39
N HIS A 172 1.05 14.28 -10.59
CA HIS A 172 1.18 15.05 -11.83
C HIS A 172 0.27 16.29 -11.83
N LEU A 173 -0.98 16.15 -11.38
CA LEU A 173 -1.93 17.25 -11.27
C LEU A 173 -1.46 18.29 -10.24
N GLU A 174 -1.01 17.86 -9.07
CA GLU A 174 -0.49 18.75 -8.02
C GLU A 174 0.74 19.53 -8.48
N LYS A 175 1.66 18.85 -9.18
CA LYS A 175 2.84 19.50 -9.76
C LYS A 175 2.43 20.54 -10.79
N ARG A 176 1.44 20.25 -11.64
CA ARG A 176 0.90 21.20 -12.62
C ARG A 176 0.31 22.43 -11.94
N ASP A 177 -0.58 22.26 -10.98
CA ASP A 177 -1.21 23.35 -10.22
C ASP A 177 -0.15 24.21 -9.50
N THR A 178 0.83 23.57 -8.85
CA THR A 178 1.93 24.29 -8.20
C THR A 178 2.75 25.13 -9.18
N MET A 179 3.05 24.59 -10.37
CA MET A 179 3.75 25.32 -11.42
C MET A 179 2.91 26.47 -11.98
N GLU A 180 1.61 26.29 -12.16
CA GLU A 180 0.69 27.34 -12.62
C GLU A 180 0.59 28.48 -11.61
N ARG A 181 0.40 28.18 -10.32
CA ARG A 181 0.40 29.18 -9.24
C ARG A 181 1.71 29.95 -9.17
N LYS A 182 2.85 29.26 -9.32
CA LYS A 182 4.17 29.91 -9.34
C LYS A 182 4.30 30.87 -10.53
N ARG A 183 3.87 30.45 -11.73
CA ARG A 183 3.89 31.30 -12.94
C ARG A 183 2.98 32.53 -12.79
N GLN A 184 1.77 32.35 -12.27
CA GLN A 184 0.86 33.46 -12.00
C GLN A 184 1.50 34.47 -11.02
N ARG A 185 2.09 33.98 -9.93
CA ARG A 185 2.76 34.84 -8.95
C ARG A 185 3.95 35.59 -9.54
N GLU A 186 4.76 34.94 -10.39
CA GLU A 186 5.86 35.61 -11.10
C GLU A 186 5.37 36.69 -12.06
N GLN A 187 4.22 36.49 -12.71
CA GLN A 187 3.59 37.50 -13.58
C GLN A 187 3.06 38.69 -12.78
N GLU A 188 2.40 38.45 -11.65
CA GLU A 188 1.95 39.50 -10.72
C GLU A 188 3.12 40.38 -10.26
N ILE A 189 4.22 39.75 -9.80
CA ILE A 189 5.42 40.48 -9.33
C ILE A 189 6.01 41.32 -10.47
N LYS A 190 6.12 40.77 -11.68
CA LYS A 190 6.60 41.53 -12.85
C LYS A 190 5.69 42.71 -13.20
N GLN A 191 4.38 42.54 -13.12
CA GLN A 191 3.42 43.62 -13.35
C GLN A 191 3.56 44.70 -12.27
N GLU A 192 3.62 44.33 -11.00
CA GLU A 192 3.83 45.25 -9.88
C GLU A 192 5.15 46.04 -10.05
N GLU A 193 6.24 45.37 -10.40
CA GLU A 193 7.52 46.02 -10.69
C GLU A 193 7.44 46.97 -11.88
N SER A 194 6.74 46.59 -12.95
CA SER A 194 6.55 47.45 -14.13
C SER A 194 5.75 48.71 -13.78
N VAL A 195 4.70 48.57 -12.96
CA VAL A 195 3.89 49.68 -12.47
C VAL A 195 4.69 50.58 -11.54
N LYS A 196 5.50 50.00 -10.64
CA LYS A 196 6.42 50.76 -9.77
C LYS A 196 7.44 51.54 -10.60
N LYS A 197 8.10 50.89 -11.56
CA LYS A 197 9.08 51.53 -12.46
C LYS A 197 8.44 52.65 -13.27
N LYS A 198 7.23 52.45 -13.80
CA LYS A 198 6.50 53.49 -14.54
C LYS A 198 6.19 54.69 -13.64
N LYS A 199 5.64 54.46 -12.44
CA LYS A 199 5.37 55.52 -11.46
C LYS A 199 6.64 56.30 -11.06
N GLU A 200 7.77 55.61 -10.88
CA GLU A 200 9.05 56.27 -10.60
C GLU A 200 9.56 57.09 -11.79
N TRP A 201 9.41 56.57 -13.01
CA TRP A 201 9.77 57.29 -14.24
C TRP A 201 8.93 58.55 -14.41
N ASP A 202 7.60 58.45 -14.25
CA ASP A 202 6.67 59.60 -14.34
C ASP A 202 7.07 60.70 -13.32
N LYS A 203 7.33 60.31 -12.06
CA LYS A 203 7.80 61.26 -11.02
C LYS A 203 9.10 61.96 -11.41
N LYS A 204 10.09 61.22 -11.93
CA LYS A 204 11.37 61.79 -12.38
C LYS A 204 11.21 62.72 -13.58
N TRP A 205 10.28 62.40 -14.49
CA TRP A 205 9.99 63.21 -15.66
C TRP A 205 9.34 64.54 -15.28
N GLU A 206 8.35 64.55 -14.38
CA GLU A 206 7.71 65.76 -13.87
C GLU A 206 8.69 66.69 -13.16
N VAL A 207 9.59 66.15 -12.32
CA VAL A 207 10.64 66.93 -11.65
C VAL A 207 11.60 67.58 -12.64
N ARG A 208 11.86 66.96 -13.80
CA ARG A 208 12.77 67.50 -14.82
C ARG A 208 12.13 68.57 -15.71
N LYS A 209 10.81 68.71 -15.65
CA LYS A 209 10.04 69.64 -16.47
C LYS A 209 9.79 71.00 -15.77
N ASN A 210 9.82 71.01 -14.44
CA ASN A 210 9.86 72.22 -13.62
C ASN A 210 11.31 72.71 -13.41
#